data_AF-U1QMY5-F1
#
_entry.id   AF-U1QMY5-F1
#
_cell.length_a   1.000
_cell.length_b   1.000
_cell.length_c   1.000
_cell.angle_alpha   90.00
_cell.angle_beta   90.00
_cell.angle_gamma   90.00
#
_symmetry.space_group_name_H-M   'P 1'
#
loop_
_entity.id
_entity.type
_entity.pdbx_description
1 polymer ?
#
loop_
_entity_poly.entity_id
_entity_poly.type
_entity_poly.pdbx_seq_one_letter_code
_entity_poly.pdbx_strand_id
1 'polypeptide(L)'
;MGAETILDHKAIETEETKPTEWFSIEDPHISLTRWFQGENGDIASLHKSFIRYAEKNGWVEETDISSSNVWLARHRNRAADDYMRLTLTANTENDSNIPKERLNTVAVSLDFS
;
A
#
# COMPACT_ATOMS: atom_id res chain seq x y z
N MET A 1 -13.42 9.48 -5.43
CA MET A 1 -12.54 9.98 -4.36
C MET A 1 -12.54 8.92 -3.27
N GLY A 2 -11.42 8.19 -3.14
CA GLY A 2 -11.29 7.08 -2.18
C GLY A 2 -11.14 7.56 -0.74
N ALA A 3 -11.13 6.63 0.21
CA ALA A 3 -10.85 6.94 1.61
C ALA A 3 -9.36 7.30 1.77
N GLU A 4 -9.07 8.54 2.15
CA GLU A 4 -7.69 9.03 2.42
C GLU A 4 -7.29 8.89 3.90
N THR A 5 -8.08 8.16 4.68
CA THR A 5 -7.87 8.01 6.13
C THR A 5 -7.99 6.54 6.54
N ILE A 6 -7.03 6.07 7.31
CA ILE A 6 -6.99 4.70 7.88
C ILE A 6 -6.61 4.83 9.35
N LEU A 7 -7.44 4.27 10.25
CA LEU A 7 -7.21 4.35 11.71
C LEU A 7 -6.91 5.78 12.20
N ASP A 8 -7.70 6.75 11.75
CA ASP A 8 -7.54 8.19 12.04
C ASP A 8 -6.25 8.85 11.51
N HIS A 9 -5.38 8.11 10.82
CA HIS A 9 -4.24 8.66 10.08
C HIS A 9 -4.70 9.12 8.70
N LYS A 10 -4.53 10.42 8.41
CA LYS A 10 -4.76 10.98 7.08
C LYS A 10 -3.50 10.84 6.23
N ALA A 11 -3.67 10.46 4.96
CA ALA A 11 -2.58 10.42 4.00
C ALA A 11 -2.03 11.84 3.76
N ILE A 12 -0.70 11.97 3.73
CA ILE A 12 0.00 13.22 3.43
C ILE A 12 0.20 13.41 1.91
N GLU A 13 0.21 12.31 1.17
CA GLU A 13 0.40 12.29 -0.27
C GLU A 13 -0.41 11.14 -0.88
N THR A 14 -0.84 11.33 -2.13
CA THR A 14 -1.65 10.38 -2.87
C THR A 14 -1.17 10.28 -4.31
N GLU A 15 -1.05 9.06 -4.83
CA GLU A 15 -0.72 8.79 -6.23
C GLU A 15 -1.75 7.78 -6.78
N GLU A 16 -2.20 8.00 -8.02
CA GLU A 16 -3.14 7.11 -8.69
C GLU A 16 -2.71 6.92 -10.15
N THR A 17 -2.55 5.68 -10.57
CA THR A 17 -2.43 5.32 -11.98
C THR A 17 -3.79 4.88 -12.50
N LYS A 18 -4.25 5.48 -13.59
CA LYS A 18 -5.52 5.19 -14.25
C LYS A 18 -5.29 4.90 -15.73
N PRO A 19 -6.21 4.18 -16.37
CA PRO A 19 -6.15 3.99 -17.81
C PRO A 19 -6.17 5.35 -18.53
N THR A 20 -5.35 5.48 -19.56
CA THR A 20 -5.25 6.71 -20.38
C THR A 20 -6.57 7.04 -21.09
N GLU A 21 -7.32 6.02 -21.48
CA GLU A 21 -8.65 6.14 -22.09
C GLU A 21 -9.59 5.02 -21.59
N TRP A 22 -10.90 5.25 -21.73
CA TRP A 22 -11.91 4.22 -21.46
C TRP A 22 -11.68 3.02 -22.41
N PHE A 23 -11.50 1.83 -21.83
CA PHE A 23 -11.23 0.57 -22.54
C PHE A 23 -9.84 0.41 -23.17
N SER A 24 -8.87 1.29 -22.88
CA SER A 24 -7.48 1.09 -23.34
C SER A 24 -6.85 -0.13 -22.66
N ILE A 25 -6.10 -0.91 -23.45
CA ILE A 25 -5.37 -2.11 -23.03
C ILE A 25 -3.85 -1.92 -23.05
N GLU A 26 -3.36 -0.75 -23.48
CA GLU A 26 -1.93 -0.51 -23.72
C GLU A 26 -1.12 -0.45 -22.41
N ASP A 27 -1.77 -0.13 -21.29
CA ASP A 27 -1.23 -0.37 -19.95
C ASP A 27 -2.40 -0.56 -18.95
N PRO A 28 -2.86 -1.79 -18.70
CA PRO A 28 -4.05 -2.06 -17.89
C PRO A 28 -3.78 -1.91 -16.38
N HIS A 29 -2.56 -1.49 -15.99
CA HIS A 29 -2.20 -1.36 -14.60
C HIS A 29 -2.91 -0.17 -13.94
N ILE A 30 -3.76 -0.48 -12.97
CA ILE A 30 -4.45 0.51 -12.14
C ILE A 30 -3.88 0.40 -10.74
N SER A 31 -3.40 1.51 -10.21
CA SER A 31 -2.86 1.54 -8.86
C SER A 31 -3.30 2.76 -8.07
N LEU A 32 -3.31 2.57 -6.76
CA LEU A 32 -3.66 3.58 -5.77
C LEU A 32 -2.63 3.51 -4.65
N THR A 33 -1.75 4.51 -4.54
CA THR A 33 -0.80 4.59 -3.43
C THR A 33 -1.09 5.79 -2.53
N ARG A 34 -0.98 5.59 -1.23
CA ARG A 34 -1.18 6.60 -0.18
C ARG A 34 -0.05 6.52 0.83
N TRP A 35 0.51 7.66 1.20
CA TRP A 35 1.59 7.73 2.20
C TRP A 35 1.06 8.31 3.50
N PHE A 36 1.32 7.62 4.60
CA PHE A 36 0.89 8.01 5.94
C PHE A 36 2.12 8.24 6.82
N GLN A 37 2.22 9.43 7.41
CA GLN A 37 3.32 9.79 8.29
C GLN A 37 3.23 9.01 9.61
N GLY A 38 4.35 8.42 10.07
CA GLY A 38 4.46 7.89 11.42
C GLY A 38 4.45 9.02 12.45
N GLU A 39 3.56 8.96 13.45
CA GLU A 39 3.57 9.92 14.57
C GLU A 39 4.83 9.73 15.41
N ASN A 40 5.47 10.84 15.78
CA ASN A 40 6.70 10.85 16.59
C ASN A 40 7.84 9.97 16.03
N GLY A 41 7.82 9.68 14.72
CA GLY A 41 8.80 8.82 14.05
C GLY A 41 8.59 7.31 14.26
N ASP A 42 7.52 6.87 14.92
CA ASP A 42 7.24 5.43 15.11
C ASP A 42 6.51 4.81 13.92
N ILE A 43 7.24 4.67 12.82
CA ILE A 43 6.75 4.03 11.60
C ILE A 43 6.50 2.53 11.75
N ALA A 44 7.23 1.86 12.64
CA ALA A 44 7.14 0.42 12.81
C ALA A 44 5.80 0.04 13.45
N SER A 45 5.36 0.81 14.46
CA SER A 45 4.04 0.63 15.07
C SER A 45 2.92 0.98 14.10
N LEU A 46 3.07 2.04 13.29
CA LEU A 46 2.10 2.40 12.26
C LEU A 46 1.95 1.29 11.22
N HIS A 47 3.06 0.77 10.68
CA HIS A 47 3.08 -0.31 9.69
C HIS A 47 2.38 -1.57 10.21
N LYS A 48 2.72 -2.01 11.42
CA LYS A 48 2.06 -3.14 12.08
C LYS A 48 0.56 -2.92 12.30
N SER A 49 0.15 -1.69 12.62
CA SER A 49 -1.26 -1.35 12.82
C SER A 49 -2.05 -1.43 11.52
N PHE A 50 -1.46 -0.99 10.41
CA PHE A 50 -2.06 -1.13 9.09
C PHE A 50 -2.13 -2.59 8.63
N ILE A 51 -1.10 -3.40 8.88
CA ILE A 51 -1.15 -4.85 8.62
C ILE A 51 -2.33 -5.48 9.36
N ARG A 52 -2.43 -5.27 10.68
CA ARG A 52 -3.54 -5.81 11.49
C ARG A 52 -4.91 -5.34 10.99
N TYR A 53 -5.01 -4.09 10.55
CA TYR A 53 -6.23 -3.57 9.97
C TYR A 53 -6.57 -4.24 8.63
N ALA A 54 -5.58 -4.45 7.76
CA ALA A 54 -5.75 -5.17 6.50
C ALA A 54 -6.19 -6.62 6.73
N GLU A 55 -5.54 -7.34 7.64
CA GLU A 55 -5.90 -8.71 8.02
C GLU A 55 -7.34 -8.82 8.52
N LYS A 56 -7.75 -7.89 9.41
CA LYS A 56 -9.14 -7.81 9.90
C LYS A 56 -10.14 -7.61 8.76
N ASN A 57 -9.72 -6.94 7.69
CA ASN A 57 -10.53 -6.69 6.49
C ASN A 57 -10.36 -7.77 5.41
N GLY A 58 -9.72 -8.90 5.70
CA GLY A 58 -9.68 -10.07 4.83
C GLY A 58 -8.50 -10.14 3.87
N TRP A 59 -7.48 -9.30 4.07
CA TRP A 59 -6.19 -9.44 3.37
C TRP A 59 -5.33 -10.50 4.05
N VAL A 60 -4.63 -11.30 3.26
CA VAL A 60 -3.80 -12.43 3.71
C VAL A 60 -2.43 -12.30 3.08
N GLU A 61 -1.40 -12.37 3.91
CA GLU A 61 -0.01 -12.20 3.51
C GLU A 61 0.45 -13.26 2.49
N GLU A 62 1.20 -12.82 1.47
CA GLU A 62 2.02 -13.65 0.61
C GLU A 62 3.42 -13.78 1.26
N THR A 63 3.57 -14.76 2.17
CA THR A 63 4.76 -14.89 3.05
C THR A 63 6.07 -15.13 2.30
N ASP A 64 6.01 -15.75 1.12
CA ASP A 64 7.20 -16.06 0.32
C ASP A 64 7.80 -14.84 -0.40
N ILE A 65 7.05 -13.72 -0.43
CA ILE A 65 7.42 -12.50 -1.15
C ILE A 65 7.64 -11.32 -0.19
N SER A 66 7.00 -11.35 0.98
CA SER A 66 7.11 -10.30 1.98
C SER A 66 8.51 -10.21 2.59
N SER A 67 8.88 -9.02 3.04
CA SER A 67 10.16 -8.71 3.69
C SER A 67 9.91 -7.97 5.02
N SER A 68 10.98 -7.62 5.74
CA SER A 68 10.86 -6.94 7.04
C SER A 68 10.16 -5.58 6.97
N ASN A 69 10.24 -4.88 5.84
CA ASN A 69 9.63 -3.57 5.62
C ASN A 69 8.51 -3.57 4.57
N VAL A 70 8.27 -4.70 3.89
CA VAL A 70 7.23 -4.83 2.86
C VAL A 70 6.33 -5.99 3.23
N TRP A 71 5.05 -5.71 3.42
CA TRP A 71 4.01 -6.73 3.59
C TRP A 71 3.13 -6.75 2.35
N LEU A 72 3.16 -7.86 1.62
CA LEU A 72 2.39 -8.07 0.40
C LEU A 72 1.24 -9.03 0.68
N ALA A 73 0.04 -8.74 0.19
CA ALA A 73 -1.13 -9.54 0.49
C ALA A 73 -2.16 -9.62 -0.63
N ARG A 74 -2.96 -10.70 -0.57
CA ARG A 74 -4.15 -10.93 -1.40
C ARG A 74 -5.41 -10.96 -0.57
N HIS A 75 -6.53 -10.59 -1.16
CA HIS A 75 -7.80 -10.61 -0.46
C HIS A 75 -8.47 -11.99 -0.53
N ARG A 76 -8.87 -12.54 0.62
CA ARG A 76 -9.39 -13.92 0.78
C ARG A 76 -10.65 -14.25 -0.02
N ASN A 77 -11.45 -13.25 -0.38
CA ASN A 77 -12.70 -13.43 -1.12
C ASN A 77 -12.54 -13.24 -2.64
N ARG A 78 -11.32 -13.17 -3.14
CA ARG A 78 -11.03 -13.03 -4.57
C ARG A 78 -10.43 -14.32 -5.12
N ALA A 79 -10.61 -14.52 -6.42
CA ALA A 79 -10.04 -15.69 -7.09
C ALA A 79 -8.50 -15.63 -7.05
N ALA A 80 -7.84 -16.79 -7.11
CA ALA A 80 -6.38 -16.86 -7.03
C ALA A 80 -5.68 -16.22 -8.25
N ASP A 81 -6.40 -16.09 -9.37
CA ASP A 81 -5.99 -15.38 -10.58
C ASP A 81 -6.47 -13.92 -10.61
N ASP A 82 -7.10 -13.42 -9.54
CA ASP A 82 -7.31 -11.98 -9.40
C ASP A 82 -5.96 -11.33 -9.09
N TYR A 83 -5.59 -10.39 -9.95
CA TYR A 83 -4.32 -9.70 -9.90
C TYR A 83 -4.30 -8.52 -8.90
N MET A 84 -5.36 -8.36 -8.09
CA MET A 84 -5.38 -7.36 -7.04
C MET A 84 -4.43 -7.71 -5.88
N ARG A 85 -3.49 -6.82 -5.59
CA ARG A 85 -2.56 -6.92 -4.46
C ARG A 85 -2.61 -5.68 -3.58
N LEU A 86 -2.47 -5.90 -2.27
CA LEU A 86 -2.22 -4.84 -1.30
C LEU A 86 -0.77 -4.93 -0.84
N THR A 87 -0.05 -3.82 -0.94
CA THR A 87 1.31 -3.67 -0.45
C THR A 87 1.35 -2.63 0.66
N LEU A 88 1.94 -2.98 1.80
CA LEU A 88 2.22 -2.05 2.89
C LEU A 88 3.74 -1.95 3.05
N THR A 89 4.31 -0.78 2.74
CA THR A 89 5.77 -0.56 2.78
C THR A 89 6.14 0.48 3.83
N ALA A 90 7.00 0.13 4.77
CA ALA A 90 7.60 1.06 5.71
C ALA A 90 8.81 1.75 5.05
N ASN A 91 8.66 3.04 4.72
CA ASN A 91 9.67 3.84 4.05
C ASN A 91 10.60 4.45 5.11
N THR A 92 11.80 3.88 5.23
CA THR A 92 12.81 4.28 6.22
C THR A 92 13.97 5.00 5.53
N GLU A 93 14.83 5.67 6.29
CA GLU A 93 16.04 6.32 5.76
C GLU A 93 17.02 5.37 5.04
N ASN A 94 16.86 4.06 5.24
CA ASN A 94 17.67 3.05 4.55
C ASN A 94 17.22 2.79 3.10
N ASP A 95 16.10 3.37 2.66
CA ASP A 95 15.59 3.21 1.31
C ASP A 95 16.09 4.32 0.38
N SER A 96 17.20 4.05 -0.32
CA SER A 96 17.87 5.00 -1.22
C SER A 96 17.02 5.41 -2.43
N ASN A 97 15.95 4.68 -2.75
CA ASN A 97 15.14 4.91 -3.95
C ASN A 97 13.88 5.74 -3.67
N ILE A 98 13.63 6.13 -2.42
CA ILE A 98 12.44 6.87 -2.02
C ILE A 98 12.75 8.37 -1.92
N PRO A 99 11.91 9.25 -2.51
CA PRO A 99 12.03 10.69 -2.32
C PRO A 99 12.06 11.07 -0.84
N LYS A 100 12.88 12.05 -0.46
CA LYS A 100 13.01 12.50 0.94
C LYS A 100 11.66 12.87 1.59
N GLU A 101 10.72 13.34 0.78
CA GLU A 101 9.37 13.74 1.18
C GLU A 101 8.50 12.56 1.62
N ARG A 102 8.85 11.34 1.19
CA ARG A 102 8.17 10.09 1.52
C ARG A 102 8.90 9.27 2.60
N LEU A 103 9.99 9.78 3.17
CA LEU A 103 10.67 9.13 4.30
C LEU A 103 9.81 9.18 5.56
N ASN A 104 9.98 8.20 6.44
CA ASN A 104 9.24 8.06 7.69
C ASN A 104 7.72 7.93 7.48
N THR A 105 7.33 7.34 6.36
CA THR A 105 5.93 7.05 6.03
C THR A 105 5.69 5.55 5.90
N VAL A 106 4.43 5.16 5.99
CA VAL A 106 3.96 3.87 5.49
C VAL A 106 3.23 4.12 4.18
N ALA A 107 3.72 3.55 3.09
CA ALA A 107 3.01 3.50 1.82
C ALA A 107 1.99 2.36 1.85
N VAL A 108 0.76 2.67 1.46
CA VAL A 108 -0.34 1.73 1.26
C VAL A 108 -0.68 1.75 -0.22
N SER A 109 -0.35 0.67 -0.92
CA SER A 109 -0.55 0.54 -2.37
C SER A 109 -1.56 -0.56 -2.66
N LEU A 110 -2.59 -0.23 -3.43
CA LEU A 110 -3.51 -1.20 -4.01
C LEU A 110 -3.23 -1.25 -5.51
N ASP A 111 -2.79 -2.40 -5.98
CA ASP A 111 -2.35 -2.62 -7.35
C ASP A 111 -3.27 -3.64 -8.03
N PHE A 112 -3.68 -3.34 -9.26
CA PHE A 112 -4.41 -4.23 -10.15
C PHE A 112 -3.64 -4.30 -11.47
N SER A 113 -3.14 -5.47 -11.83
CA SER A 113 -2.23 -5.68 -12.98
C SER A 113 -2.67 -6.80 -13.90
#